data_AF-A0A9P6TEA3-F1
#
_entry.id   AF-A0A9P6TEA3-F1
#
_cell.length_a   1.000
_cell.length_b   1.000
_cell.length_c   1.000
_cell.angle_alpha   90.00
_cell.angle_beta   90.00
_cell.angle_gamma   90.00
#
_symmetry.space_group_name_H-M   'P 1'
#
loop_
_entity.id
_entity.type
_entity.pdbx_description
1 polymer ?
#
loop_
_entity_poly.entity_id
_entity_poly.type
_entity_poly.pdbx_seq_one_letter_code
_entity_poly.pdbx_strand_id
1 'polypeptide(L)'
;MRKLPKIPQPSLFVKPPKWLPIDFYDPVWYEGLGDGLKCKIADTSEVAFLPDASQSFNDHPNEKFSDKAFIAKYYDILTQPYNLLAEVDVDEDEDDENDDSEDIMEDEDDGFEKVESEESEFYSEVTH
;
A
#
# COMPACT_ATOMS: atom_id res chain seq x y z
N MET A 1 -10.54 -6.66 22.81
CA MET A 1 -9.86 -7.56 21.85
C MET A 1 -10.74 -7.69 20.61
N ARG A 2 -10.19 -7.47 19.40
CA ARG A 2 -10.92 -7.75 18.14
C ARG A 2 -11.09 -9.26 17.98
N LYS A 3 -12.31 -9.71 17.64
CA LYS A 3 -12.58 -11.12 17.29
C LYS A 3 -12.51 -11.24 15.77
N LEU A 4 -11.54 -12.00 15.27
CA LEU A 4 -11.47 -12.31 13.84
C LEU A 4 -12.61 -13.27 13.45
N PRO A 5 -13.18 -13.15 12.24
CA PRO A 5 -14.13 -14.13 11.73
C PRO A 5 -13.52 -15.53 11.71
N LYS A 6 -14.29 -16.56 12.07
CA LYS A 6 -13.85 -17.97 11.98
C LYS A 6 -13.70 -18.44 10.54
N ILE A 7 -14.49 -17.86 9.65
CA ILE A 7 -14.48 -18.12 8.22
C ILE A 7 -13.93 -16.85 7.57
N PRO A 8 -12.84 -16.91 6.80
CA PRO A 8 -12.35 -15.77 6.05
C PRO A 8 -13.48 -15.17 5.21
N GLN A 9 -13.74 -13.88 5.39
CA GLN A 9 -14.73 -13.17 4.59
C GLN A 9 -14.01 -12.28 3.57
N PRO A 10 -14.45 -12.28 2.30
CA PRO A 10 -13.89 -11.38 1.31
C PRO A 10 -14.13 -9.93 1.74
N SER A 11 -13.15 -9.08 1.47
CA SER A 11 -13.26 -7.64 1.72
C SER A 11 -14.31 -7.03 0.78
N LEU A 12 -15.08 -6.07 1.29
CA LEU A 12 -15.93 -5.20 0.45
C LEU A 12 -15.08 -4.24 -0.40
N PHE A 13 -13.86 -3.95 0.06
CA PHE A 13 -12.88 -3.15 -0.67
C PHE A 13 -12.00 -4.07 -1.51
N VAL A 14 -12.28 -4.09 -2.81
CA VAL A 14 -11.60 -4.94 -3.80
C VAL A 14 -10.42 -4.24 -4.48
N LYS A 15 -10.40 -2.90 -4.45
CA LYS A 15 -9.31 -2.11 -5.02
C LYS A 15 -8.13 -2.13 -4.04
N PRO A 16 -6.91 -2.39 -4.52
CA PRO A 16 -5.74 -2.27 -3.67
C PRO A 16 -5.56 -0.80 -3.24
N PRO A 17 -4.98 -0.55 -2.06
CA PRO A 17 -4.53 0.78 -1.71
C PRO A 17 -3.53 1.27 -2.76
N LYS A 18 -3.45 2.59 -2.95
CA LYS A 18 -2.54 3.23 -3.89
C LYS A 18 -1.55 4.10 -3.13
N TRP A 19 -0.38 4.36 -3.73
CA TRP A 19 0.65 5.25 -3.20
C TRP A 19 1.19 4.83 -1.83
N LEU A 20 1.10 3.53 -1.51
CA LEU A 20 1.80 2.96 -0.37
C LEU A 20 3.18 2.46 -0.80
N PRO A 21 4.16 2.47 0.12
CA PRO A 21 5.47 1.86 -0.08
C PRO A 21 5.35 0.41 -0.57
N ILE A 22 6.32 -0.02 -1.38
CA ILE A 22 6.27 -1.31 -2.07
C ILE A 22 6.14 -2.51 -1.11
N ASP A 23 6.72 -2.40 0.08
CA ASP A 23 6.73 -3.45 1.12
C ASP A 23 5.39 -3.63 1.85
N PHE A 24 4.35 -2.87 1.49
CA PHE A 24 2.96 -3.14 1.90
C PHE A 24 2.28 -4.25 1.08
N TYR A 25 2.80 -4.54 -0.11
CA TYR A 25 2.18 -5.48 -1.04
C TYR A 25 2.86 -6.84 -0.96
N ASP A 26 2.11 -7.92 -1.19
CA ASP A 26 2.72 -9.24 -1.32
C ASP A 26 3.54 -9.33 -2.62
N PRO A 27 4.81 -9.78 -2.59
CA PRO A 27 5.66 -9.82 -3.78
C PRO A 27 5.10 -10.68 -4.92
N VAL A 28 4.50 -11.83 -4.60
CA VAL A 28 3.93 -12.75 -5.60
C VAL A 28 2.71 -12.13 -6.25
N TRP A 29 1.87 -11.47 -5.45
CA TRP A 29 0.72 -10.72 -5.96
C TRP A 29 1.16 -9.55 -6.85
N TYR A 30 2.17 -8.78 -6.42
CA TYR A 30 2.67 -7.62 -7.16
C TYR A 30 3.31 -8.02 -8.49
N GLU A 31 4.12 -9.08 -8.52
CA GLU A 31 4.76 -9.58 -9.74
C GLU A 31 3.74 -9.98 -10.81
N GLY A 32 2.59 -10.54 -10.39
CA GLY A 32 1.49 -10.92 -11.26
C GLY A 32 0.68 -9.76 -11.87
N LEU A 33 0.94 -8.52 -11.45
CA LEU A 33 0.33 -7.34 -12.05
C LEU A 33 0.97 -6.97 -13.39
N GLY A 34 0.18 -6.42 -14.31
CA GLY A 34 0.74 -5.80 -15.52
C GLY A 34 1.49 -4.51 -15.19
N ASP A 35 2.52 -4.18 -15.97
CA ASP A 35 3.46 -3.08 -15.68
C ASP A 35 2.76 -1.73 -15.51
N GLY A 36 1.77 -1.42 -16.35
CA GLY A 36 1.01 -0.17 -16.22
C GLY A 36 0.20 -0.06 -14.92
N LEU A 37 -0.09 -1.18 -14.26
CA LEU A 37 -0.78 -1.22 -12.97
C LEU A 37 0.22 -1.18 -11.80
N LYS A 38 1.39 -1.81 -11.95
CA LYS A 38 2.50 -1.74 -11.00
C LYS A 38 2.88 -0.28 -10.71
N CYS A 39 3.03 0.55 -11.76
CA CYS A 39 3.36 1.97 -11.63
C CYS A 39 2.25 2.82 -10.99
N LYS A 40 0.99 2.35 -10.96
CA LYS A 40 -0.16 3.12 -10.45
C LYS A 40 -0.54 2.78 -9.01
N ILE A 41 -0.08 1.63 -8.50
CA ILE A 41 -0.51 1.09 -7.21
C ILE A 41 0.54 1.36 -6.13
N ALA A 42 1.79 0.98 -6.39
CA ALA A 42 2.85 1.09 -5.38
C ALA A 42 3.72 2.31 -5.65
N ASP A 43 4.15 2.97 -4.57
CA ASP A 43 5.33 3.81 -4.63
C ASP A 43 6.55 2.90 -4.55
N THR A 44 7.22 2.72 -5.68
CA THR A 44 8.42 1.87 -5.76
C THR A 44 9.65 2.55 -5.21
N SER A 45 9.63 3.85 -4.92
CA SER A 45 10.79 4.60 -4.41
C SER A 45 10.93 4.58 -2.89
N GLU A 46 9.89 4.13 -2.19
CA GLU A 46 9.75 4.19 -0.74
C GLU A 46 9.62 2.79 -0.12
N VAL A 47 10.11 2.66 1.11
CA VAL A 47 9.98 1.46 1.96
C VAL A 47 9.71 1.86 3.40
N ALA A 48 8.82 1.15 4.10
CA ALA A 48 8.36 1.52 5.44
C ALA A 48 8.73 0.52 6.54
N PHE A 49 8.90 -0.75 6.19
CA PHE A 49 9.13 -1.82 7.15
C PHE A 49 10.62 -2.14 7.28
N LEU A 50 10.99 -2.73 8.41
CA LEU A 50 12.29 -3.37 8.57
C LEU A 50 12.25 -4.72 7.82
N PRO A 51 13.41 -5.28 7.44
CA PRO A 51 13.48 -6.61 6.83
C PRO A 51 12.74 -7.69 7.63
N ASP A 52 12.67 -7.52 8.96
CA ASP A 52 11.73 -8.22 9.82
C ASP A 52 10.60 -7.26 10.23
N ALA A 53 9.47 -7.34 9.52
CA ALA A 53 8.31 -6.48 9.74
C ALA A 53 7.73 -6.60 11.17
N SER A 54 7.97 -7.71 11.88
CA SER A 54 7.53 -7.84 13.27
C SER A 54 8.27 -6.88 14.21
N GLN A 55 9.48 -6.44 13.84
CA GLN A 55 10.27 -5.49 14.60
C GLN A 55 9.90 -4.03 14.29
N SER A 56 9.24 -3.75 13.17
CA SER A 56 8.82 -2.40 12.79
C SER A 56 7.85 -1.76 13.77
N PHE A 57 7.14 -2.56 14.57
CA PHE A 57 6.16 -2.09 15.54
C PHE A 57 6.70 -2.08 16.98
N ASN A 58 8.01 -2.22 17.16
CA ASN A 58 8.70 -2.18 18.45
C ASN A 58 9.74 -1.05 18.46
N ASP A 59 10.22 -0.69 19.65
CA ASP A 59 11.33 0.27 19.81
C ASP A 59 12.59 -0.29 19.11
N HIS A 60 13.01 0.37 18.04
CA HIS A 60 14.14 -0.04 17.21
C HIS A 60 15.10 1.13 17.01
N PRO A 61 16.44 0.94 17.09
CA PRO A 61 17.40 2.03 17.00
C PRO A 61 17.29 2.89 15.74
N ASN A 62 16.77 2.31 14.65
CA ASN A 62 16.66 2.99 13.36
C ASN A 62 15.34 3.78 13.21
N GLU A 63 14.45 3.77 14.20
CA GLU A 63 13.26 4.65 14.21
C GLU A 63 13.66 6.15 14.22
N LYS A 64 14.87 6.45 14.70
CA LYS A 64 15.43 7.81 14.70
C LYS A 64 16.00 8.26 13.36
N PHE A 65 15.99 7.38 12.36
CA PHE A 65 16.48 7.74 11.03
C PHE A 65 15.47 8.68 10.37
N SER A 66 15.96 9.58 9.52
CA SER A 66 15.08 10.21 8.54
C SER A 66 14.66 9.17 7.50
N ASP A 67 13.53 9.39 6.85
CA ASP A 67 13.00 8.51 5.81
C ASP A 67 14.07 8.23 4.73
N LYS A 68 14.74 9.28 4.24
CA LYS A 68 15.87 9.14 3.29
C LYS A 68 16.99 8.22 3.77
N ALA A 69 17.38 8.30 5.05
CA ALA A 69 18.43 7.45 5.62
C ALA A 69 17.95 6.01 5.85
N PHE A 70 16.66 5.83 6.14
CA PHE A 70 16.04 4.53 6.26
C PHE A 70 15.96 3.81 4.92
N ILE A 71 15.41 4.48 3.89
CA ILE A 71 15.30 3.97 2.52
C ILE A 71 16.68 3.59 2.01
N ALA A 72 17.66 4.49 2.05
CA ALA A 72 19.01 4.21 1.57
C ALA A 72 19.68 2.99 2.23
N LYS A 73 19.25 2.61 3.44
CA LYS A 73 19.78 1.45 4.15
C LYS A 73 19.06 0.15 3.81
N TYR A 74 17.76 0.20 3.56
CA TYR A 74 16.91 -0.99 3.50
C TYR A 74 16.27 -1.25 2.14
N TYR A 75 16.29 -0.28 1.24
CA TYR A 75 15.64 -0.35 -0.06
C TYR A 75 16.07 -1.58 -0.87
N ASP A 76 17.37 -1.81 -1.06
CA ASP A 76 17.87 -2.94 -1.85
C ASP A 76 17.41 -4.29 -1.29
N ILE A 77 17.38 -4.42 0.04
CA ILE A 77 16.99 -5.66 0.72
C ILE A 77 15.48 -5.90 0.56
N LEU A 78 14.68 -4.84 0.72
CA LEU A 78 13.22 -4.93 0.72
C LEU A 78 12.62 -4.98 -0.69
N THR A 79 13.30 -4.42 -1.69
CA THR A 79 12.85 -4.43 -3.09
C THR A 79 13.29 -5.67 -3.87
N GLN A 80 14.29 -6.41 -3.38
CA GLN A 80 14.77 -7.64 -4.00
C GLN A 80 13.64 -8.65 -4.35
N PRO A 81 12.65 -8.92 -3.47
CA PRO A 81 11.56 -9.87 -3.77
C PRO A 81 10.64 -9.41 -4.90
N TYR A 82 10.63 -8.12 -5.24
CA TYR A 82 9.77 -7.52 -6.25
C TYR A 82 10.45 -7.42 -7.63
N ASN A 83 11.69 -7.91 -7.75
CA ASN A 83 12.50 -7.83 -8.98
C ASN A 83 12.69 -6.41 -9.51
N LEU A 84 12.63 -5.39 -8.65
CA LEU A 84 12.83 -3.98 -9.03
C LEU A 84 14.29 -3.60 -9.27
N LEU A 85 15.23 -4.48 -8.89
CA LEU A 85 16.67 -4.26 -9.05
C LEU A 85 17.20 -4.70 -10.43
N ALA A 86 16.31 -5.11 -11.34
CA ALA A 86 16.69 -5.48 -12.70
C ALA A 86 16.70 -4.24 -13.60
N GLU A 87 17.91 -3.72 -13.86
CA GLU A 87 18.28 -2.71 -14.87
C GLU A 87 17.92 -1.26 -14.54
N VAL A 88 18.67 -0.66 -13.61
CA VAL A 88 18.98 0.77 -13.70
C VAL A 88 20.28 0.89 -14.49
N ASP A 89 20.18 1.03 -15.82
CA ASP A 89 21.22 1.78 -16.53
C ASP A 89 21.10 3.21 -15.99
N VAL A 90 22.09 3.60 -15.19
CA VAL A 90 22.19 4.95 -14.67
C VAL A 90 22.61 5.82 -15.84
N ASP A 91 21.64 6.27 -16.64
CA ASP A 91 21.84 7.46 -17.45
C ASP A 91 21.91 8.63 -16.46
N GLU A 92 23.15 9.08 -16.20
CA GLU A 92 23.45 10.36 -15.56
C GLU A 92 22.95 11.48 -16.48
N ASP A 93 21.65 11.74 -16.49
CA ASP A 93 21.12 12.95 -17.13
C ASP A 93 21.09 14.10 -16.12
N GLU A 94 21.92 15.07 -16.44
CA GLU A 94 22.14 16.34 -15.74
C GLU A 94 20.82 17.12 -15.54
N ASP A 95 20.63 17.59 -14.30
CA ASP A 95 20.01 18.84 -13.89
C ASP A 95 19.18 19.59 -14.96
N ASP A 96 17.85 19.52 -14.87
CA ASP A 96 16.97 20.56 -15.44
C ASP A 96 15.87 20.92 -14.43
N GLU A 97 16.15 21.96 -13.64
CA GLU A 97 15.16 22.72 -12.91
C GLU A 97 14.14 23.30 -13.89
N ASN A 98 12.91 22.78 -13.94
CA ASN A 98 11.78 23.63 -14.29
C ASN A 98 10.46 23.25 -13.62
N ASP A 99 10.09 24.18 -12.74
CA ASP A 99 8.78 24.53 -12.21
C ASP A 99 7.72 24.64 -13.32
N ASP A 100 6.69 23.79 -13.29
CA ASP A 100 5.31 24.27 -13.51
C ASP A 100 4.30 23.29 -12.89
N SER A 101 3.69 23.72 -11.80
CA SER A 101 2.57 23.06 -11.15
C SER A 101 1.28 23.33 -11.93
N GLU A 102 0.85 22.40 -12.77
CA GLU A 102 -0.53 22.39 -13.29
C GLU A 102 -1.44 21.50 -12.43
N ASP A 103 -2.22 22.15 -11.57
CA ASP A 103 -3.40 21.61 -10.87
C ASP A 103 -4.38 21.01 -11.89
N ILE A 104 -4.52 19.68 -11.90
CA ILE A 104 -5.68 19.00 -12.49
C ILE A 104 -6.52 18.41 -11.36
N MET A 105 -7.53 19.18 -10.97
CA MET A 105 -8.67 18.71 -10.20
C MET A 105 -9.60 17.95 -11.17
N GLU A 106 -9.55 16.62 -11.15
CA GLU A 106 -10.57 15.81 -11.82
C GLU A 106 -11.57 15.30 -10.78
N ASP A 107 -12.70 16.00 -10.77
CA ASP A 107 -13.95 15.74 -10.07
C ASP A 107 -14.67 14.59 -10.81
N GLU A 108 -14.76 13.41 -10.18
CA GLU A 108 -15.68 12.35 -10.62
C GLU A 108 -16.70 12.06 -9.50
N ASP A 109 -17.79 12.81 -9.60
CA ASP A 109 -19.16 12.50 -9.19
C ASP A 109 -19.52 11.02 -9.49
N ASP A 110 -19.70 10.21 -8.45
CA ASP A 110 -20.42 8.94 -8.54
C ASP A 110 -21.54 8.92 -7.50
N GLY A 111 -22.75 9.19 -8.00
CA GLY A 111 -23.98 9.29 -7.25
C GLY A 111 -24.27 8.02 -6.44
N PHE A 112 -24.12 8.12 -5.13
CA PHE A 112 -24.59 7.09 -4.21
C PHE A 112 -26.13 7.13 -4.12
N GLU A 113 -26.78 6.31 -4.93
CA GLU A 113 -28.20 6.00 -4.81
C GLU A 113 -28.45 5.39 -3.42
N LYS A 114 -29.12 6.14 -2.55
CA LYS A 114 -29.50 5.71 -1.21
C LYS A 114 -30.48 4.55 -1.31
N VAL A 115 -29.98 3.32 -1.25
CA VAL A 115 -30.81 2.14 -0.98
C VAL A 115 -31.15 2.14 0.51
N GLU A 116 -32.37 2.54 0.83
CA GLU A 116 -32.97 2.31 2.14
C GLU A 116 -33.14 0.80 2.30
N SER A 117 -32.24 0.15 3.04
CA SER A 117 -32.48 -1.20 3.52
C SER A 117 -33.26 -1.09 4.82
N GLU A 118 -34.52 -1.46 4.71
CA GLU A 118 -35.48 -1.58 5.79
C GLU A 118 -34.96 -2.48 6.91
N GLU A 119 -35.31 -2.07 8.13
CA GLU A 119 -35.23 -2.76 9.40
C GLU A 119 -35.50 -4.27 9.30
N SER A 120 -34.62 -5.09 9.89
CA SER A 120 -34.95 -6.48 10.22
C SER A 120 -34.56 -6.76 11.66
N GLU A 121 -35.50 -6.48 12.56
CA GLU A 121 -35.58 -7.13 13.88
C GLU A 121 -35.86 -8.62 13.67
N PHE A 122 -34.93 -9.49 14.03
CA PHE A 122 -35.23 -10.92 14.20
C PHE A 122 -34.67 -11.46 15.51
N TYR A 123 -35.60 -11.68 16.45
CA TYR A 123 -35.43 -12.28 17.76
C TYR A 123 -34.96 -13.73 17.70
N SER A 124 -34.20 -14.17 18.71
CA SER A 124 -34.73 -15.20 19.61
C SER A 124 -33.99 -15.23 20.94
N GLU A 125 -34.80 -15.07 21.97
CA GLU A 125 -34.56 -15.38 23.38
C GLU A 125 -34.17 -16.86 23.51
N VAL A 126 -33.04 -17.15 24.15
CA VAL A 126 -32.77 -18.51 24.68
C VAL A 126 -32.72 -18.40 26.19
N THR A 127 -33.87 -18.71 26.78
CA THR A 127 -34.01 -19.19 28.16
C THR A 127 -33.28 -20.52 28.30
N HIS A 128 -32.53 -20.70 29.40
CA HIS A 128 -32.52 -21.88 30.29
C HIS A 128 -31.73 -21.54 31.55
#